data_AF-A0AAU5WM51-F1
#
_entry.id   AF-A0AAU5WM51-F1
#
_cell.length_a   1.000
_cell.length_b   1.000
_cell.length_c   1.000
_cell.angle_alpha   90.00
_cell.angle_beta   90.00
_cell.angle_gamma   90.00
#
_symmetry.space_group_name_H-M   'P 1'
#
loop_
_entity.id
_entity.type
_entity.pdbx_description
1 polymer ?
#
loop_
_entity_poly.entity_id
_entity_poly.type
_entity_poly.pdbx_seq_one_letter_code
_entity_poly.pdbx_strand_id
1 'polypeptide(L)'
;MLERVRELPAADLDAQEYLDDFWRHSEQIDDLWKLERIQSFQEPDEPSWVAMMDGDWDRALALIEEKRAASKHHVSVADGIDNRRVRVTELPVTPYLQWEMHVLRIWAETGAQDIRVIDQSGVGALEADGPLPEVVILGSSVMYETLYDATGTHSGGRRIDDPDVIAACRNDLAGLYNTAEDMFSYFEREIAPLPPPDVGP
;
A
#
# COMPACT_ATOMS: atom_id res chain seq x y z
N MET A 1 -14.56 -9.83 -7.38
CA MET A 1 -13.42 -10.10 -8.29
C MET A 1 -12.10 -10.08 -7.55
N LEU A 2 -11.83 -9.07 -6.70
CA LEU A 2 -10.59 -8.98 -5.91
C LEU A 2 -10.25 -10.27 -5.15
N GLU A 3 -11.26 -10.93 -4.57
CA GLU A 3 -11.15 -12.19 -3.83
C GLU A 3 -10.65 -13.37 -4.67
N ARG A 4 -10.71 -13.27 -6.00
CA ARG A 4 -10.35 -14.33 -6.95
C ARG A 4 -9.07 -14.05 -7.71
N VAL A 5 -8.40 -12.92 -7.49
CA VAL A 5 -7.18 -12.52 -8.23
C VAL A 5 -6.12 -13.62 -8.22
N ARG A 6 -5.98 -14.34 -7.11
CA ARG A 6 -5.02 -15.45 -6.99
C ARG A 6 -5.26 -16.59 -7.98
N GLU A 7 -6.49 -16.78 -8.44
CA GLU A 7 -6.89 -17.85 -9.36
C GLU A 7 -6.72 -17.48 -10.83
N LEU A 8 -6.47 -16.20 -11.13
CA LEU A 8 -6.50 -15.69 -12.49
C LEU A 8 -5.24 -16.08 -13.28
N PRO A 9 -5.34 -16.26 -14.61
CA PRO A 9 -4.17 -16.34 -15.46
C PRO A 9 -3.30 -15.07 -15.30
N ALA A 10 -2.02 -15.26 -15.06
CA ALA A 10 -1.06 -14.17 -14.87
C ALA A 10 0.32 -14.58 -15.37
N ALA A 11 1.15 -13.61 -15.70
CA ALA A 11 2.59 -13.81 -15.92
C ALA A 11 3.33 -13.59 -14.60
N ASP A 12 4.11 -14.58 -14.17
CA ASP A 12 4.98 -14.45 -13.00
C ASP A 12 6.20 -13.59 -13.35
N LEU A 13 6.51 -12.63 -12.49
CA LEU A 13 7.68 -11.75 -12.58
C LEU A 13 8.45 -11.85 -11.27
N ASP A 14 9.77 -11.98 -11.36
CA ASP A 14 10.61 -11.81 -10.18
C ASP A 14 10.63 -10.35 -9.69
N ALA A 15 11.29 -10.08 -8.55
CA ALA A 15 11.34 -8.75 -7.95
C ALA A 15 11.87 -7.66 -8.90
N GLN A 16 12.89 -7.96 -9.71
CA GLN A 16 13.47 -6.98 -10.62
C GLN A 16 12.60 -6.82 -11.87
N GLU A 17 12.12 -7.93 -12.44
CA GLU A 17 11.22 -7.91 -13.59
C GLU A 17 9.94 -7.15 -13.28
N TYR A 18 9.38 -7.33 -12.08
CA TYR A 18 8.23 -6.58 -11.59
C TYR A 18 8.51 -5.07 -11.57
N LEU A 19 9.63 -4.65 -10.98
CA LEU A 19 9.96 -3.22 -10.86
C LEU A 19 10.18 -2.58 -12.24
N ASP A 20 10.93 -3.26 -13.12
CA ASP A 20 11.20 -2.78 -14.48
C ASP A 20 9.90 -2.66 -15.30
N ASP A 21 8.98 -3.61 -15.13
CA ASP A 21 7.67 -3.61 -15.81
C ASP A 21 6.74 -2.54 -15.24
N PHE A 22 6.66 -2.42 -13.91
CA PHE A 22 5.90 -1.40 -13.20
C PHE A 22 6.29 0.00 -13.68
N TRP A 23 7.58 0.33 -13.67
CA TRP A 23 8.05 1.67 -14.05
C TRP A 23 7.73 1.98 -15.51
N ARG A 24 7.92 1.00 -16.41
CA ARG A 24 7.58 1.14 -17.82
C ARG A 24 6.10 1.48 -18.03
N HIS A 25 5.20 0.83 -17.28
CA HIS A 25 3.77 1.09 -17.39
C HIS A 25 3.34 2.37 -16.68
N SER A 26 4.01 2.77 -15.59
CA SER A 26 3.65 3.95 -14.80
C SER A 26 3.82 5.28 -15.55
N GLU A 27 4.61 5.33 -16.61
CA GLU A 27 4.85 6.54 -17.41
C GLU A 27 3.62 7.00 -18.22
N GLN A 28 2.61 6.14 -18.42
CA GLN A 28 1.53 6.37 -19.38
C GLN A 28 0.13 6.21 -18.78
N ILE A 29 -0.03 6.47 -17.49
CA ILE A 29 -1.31 6.29 -16.80
C ILE A 29 -1.91 7.61 -16.33
N ASP A 30 -3.23 7.64 -16.31
CA ASP A 30 -4.01 8.73 -15.71
C ASP A 30 -4.37 8.45 -14.24
N ASP A 31 -4.29 7.18 -13.81
CA ASP A 31 -4.61 6.80 -12.44
C ASP A 31 -3.91 5.51 -11.97
N LEU A 32 -3.66 5.46 -10.66
CA LEU A 32 -3.06 4.32 -9.98
C LEU A 32 -3.94 3.94 -8.79
N TRP A 33 -4.25 2.65 -8.66
CA TRP A 33 -4.92 2.13 -7.46
C TRP A 33 -4.04 1.11 -6.76
N LYS A 34 -3.99 1.19 -5.44
CA LYS A 34 -3.31 0.20 -4.59
C LYS A 34 -4.23 -0.32 -3.50
N LEU A 35 -4.24 -1.64 -3.32
CA LEU A 35 -4.81 -2.32 -2.16
C LEU A 35 -3.67 -2.93 -1.36
N GLU A 36 -3.57 -2.58 -0.08
CA GLU A 36 -2.60 -3.18 0.83
C GLU A 36 -3.27 -3.90 1.99
N ARG A 37 -2.98 -5.19 2.15
CA ARG A 37 -3.64 -6.06 3.11
C ARG A 37 -2.73 -6.62 4.20
N ILE A 38 -1.48 -6.94 3.90
CA ILE A 38 -0.49 -7.48 4.82
C ILE A 38 -0.21 -6.45 5.93
N GLN A 39 -0.09 -6.91 7.16
CA GLN A 39 0.09 -6.03 8.33
C GLN A 39 1.56 -5.76 8.67
N SER A 40 2.51 -6.42 8.00
CA SER A 40 3.94 -6.22 8.19
C SER A 40 4.73 -6.56 6.94
N PHE A 41 5.51 -5.61 6.44
CA PHE A 41 6.48 -5.81 5.38
C PHE A 41 7.91 -5.63 5.91
N GLN A 42 8.90 -6.11 5.15
CA GLN A 42 10.32 -5.84 5.39
C GLN A 42 10.80 -4.78 4.40
N GLU A 43 11.27 -3.64 4.91
CA GLU A 43 11.78 -2.55 4.09
C GLU A 43 13.22 -2.17 4.50
N PRO A 44 14.20 -3.08 4.33
CA PRO A 44 15.58 -2.84 4.77
C PRO A 44 16.27 -1.69 4.03
N ASP A 45 15.75 -1.31 2.86
CA ASP A 45 16.24 -0.18 2.07
C ASP A 45 15.62 1.17 2.48
N GLU A 46 14.66 1.17 3.40
CA GLU A 46 13.98 2.36 3.90
C GLU A 46 14.59 2.83 5.23
N PRO A 47 15.35 3.95 5.26
CA PRO A 47 16.09 4.36 6.45
C PRO A 47 15.20 4.57 7.68
N SER A 48 13.97 5.06 7.49
CA SER A 48 13.04 5.27 8.61
C SER A 48 12.52 3.96 9.20
N TRP A 49 12.35 2.92 8.38
CA TRP A 49 12.01 1.58 8.82
C TRP A 49 13.18 0.97 9.60
N VAL A 50 14.41 1.07 9.09
CA VAL A 50 15.61 0.58 9.77
C VAL A 50 15.77 1.21 11.16
N ALA A 51 15.61 2.53 11.26
CA ALA A 51 15.68 3.24 12.55
C ALA A 51 14.61 2.76 13.54
N MET A 52 13.39 2.49 13.06
CA MET A 52 12.31 1.94 13.88
C MET A 52 12.64 0.52 14.37
N MET A 53 13.15 -0.35 13.50
CA MET A 53 13.58 -1.70 13.85
C MET A 53 14.76 -1.73 14.84
N ASP A 54 15.62 -0.71 14.82
CA ASP A 54 16.69 -0.51 15.81
C ASP A 54 16.19 0.08 17.15
N GLY A 55 14.89 0.36 17.27
CA GLY A 55 14.27 0.96 18.45
C GLY A 55 14.46 2.49 18.57
N ASP A 56 15.03 3.13 17.55
CA ASP A 56 15.22 4.58 17.49
C ASP A 56 14.01 5.27 16.82
N TRP A 57 12.90 5.30 17.55
CA TRP A 57 11.64 5.85 17.06
C TRP A 57 11.71 7.34 16.72
N ASP A 58 12.43 8.12 17.53
CA ASP A 58 12.59 9.55 17.28
C ASP A 58 13.35 9.79 15.96
N ARG A 59 14.39 8.99 15.68
CA ARG A 59 15.08 9.06 14.38
C ARG A 59 14.19 8.61 13.22
N ALA A 60 13.39 7.56 13.40
CA ALA A 60 12.44 7.11 12.39
C ALA A 60 11.47 8.23 12.01
N LEU A 61 10.87 8.91 12.99
CA LEU A 61 9.97 10.04 12.76
C LEU A 61 10.66 11.23 12.09
N ALA A 62 11.89 11.56 12.49
CA ALA A 62 12.67 12.61 11.85
C ALA A 62 12.93 12.30 10.37
N LEU A 63 13.31 11.06 10.04
CA LEU A 63 13.51 10.60 8.66
C LEU A 63 12.23 10.62 7.84
N ILE A 64 11.08 10.28 8.43
CA ILE A 64 9.78 10.40 7.79
C ILE A 64 9.47 11.86 7.44
N GLU A 65 9.69 12.78 8.36
CA GLU A 65 9.43 14.20 8.12
C GLU A 65 10.37 14.79 7.05
N GLU A 66 11.62 14.32 6.94
CA GLU A 66 12.54 14.69 5.85
C GLU A 66 11.95 14.36 4.46
N LYS A 67 11.12 13.30 4.35
CA LYS A 67 10.45 12.94 3.09
C LYS A 67 9.40 13.96 2.65
N ARG A 68 8.91 14.85 3.52
CA ARG A 68 7.91 15.87 3.13
C ARG A 68 8.41 16.78 2.00
N ALA A 69 9.70 17.06 1.94
CA ALA A 69 10.28 17.83 0.84
C ALA A 69 10.31 17.01 -0.46
N ALA A 70 10.69 15.73 -0.37
CA ALA A 70 10.72 14.81 -1.52
C ALA A 70 9.31 14.49 -2.05
N SER A 71 8.32 14.36 -1.16
CA SER A 71 6.94 14.07 -1.55
C SER A 71 6.31 15.23 -2.33
N LYS A 72 6.66 16.49 -2.01
CA LYS A 72 6.26 17.65 -2.84
C LYS A 72 6.83 17.57 -4.26
N HIS A 73 8.03 17.02 -4.43
CA HIS A 73 8.58 16.78 -5.76
C HIS A 73 7.83 15.63 -6.47
N HIS A 74 7.49 14.57 -5.74
CA HIS A 74 6.65 13.50 -6.27
C HIS A 74 5.27 14.01 -6.73
N VAL A 75 4.60 14.87 -5.95
CA VAL A 75 3.33 15.52 -6.34
C VAL A 75 3.48 16.26 -7.67
N SER A 76 4.57 17.01 -7.87
CA SER A 76 4.80 17.74 -9.13
C SER A 76 5.02 16.86 -10.35
N VAL A 77 5.49 15.61 -10.13
CA VAL A 77 5.69 14.61 -11.19
C VAL A 77 4.43 13.77 -11.40
N ALA A 78 3.68 13.51 -10.32
CA ALA A 78 2.39 12.87 -10.32
C ALA A 78 1.24 13.84 -10.65
N ASP A 79 1.52 15.11 -10.96
CA ASP A 79 0.53 16.11 -11.35
C ASP A 79 -0.22 15.58 -12.58
N GLY A 80 -1.46 15.14 -12.37
CA GLY A 80 -2.32 14.52 -13.39
C GLY A 80 -2.60 13.03 -13.21
N ILE A 81 -1.97 12.36 -12.25
CA ILE A 81 -2.23 10.95 -11.90
C ILE A 81 -3.08 10.88 -10.63
N ASP A 82 -4.28 10.30 -10.74
CA ASP A 82 -5.10 9.98 -9.57
C ASP A 82 -4.51 8.78 -8.82
N ASN A 83 -3.65 9.02 -7.82
CA ASN A 83 -3.02 7.98 -7.01
C ASN A 83 -3.85 7.67 -5.76
N ARG A 84 -4.54 6.52 -5.74
CA ARG A 84 -5.44 6.09 -4.67
C ARG A 84 -4.94 4.83 -3.97
N ARG A 85 -5.08 4.80 -2.64
CA ARG A 85 -4.76 3.62 -1.81
C ARG A 85 -5.94 3.25 -0.92
N VAL A 86 -6.24 1.96 -0.84
CA VAL A 86 -7.00 1.36 0.25
C VAL A 86 -6.04 0.56 1.11
N ARG A 87 -5.91 0.95 2.37
CA ARG A 87 -5.09 0.25 3.36
C ARG A 87 -5.99 -0.51 4.33
N VAL A 88 -5.95 -1.83 4.27
CA VAL A 88 -6.67 -2.67 5.23
C VAL A 88 -5.86 -2.78 6.52
N THR A 89 -6.49 -2.54 7.67
CA THR A 89 -5.83 -2.54 8.99
C THR A 89 -6.46 -3.55 9.94
N GLU A 90 -5.63 -4.07 10.83
CA GLU A 90 -6.03 -4.96 11.93
C GLU A 90 -5.66 -4.38 13.29
N LEU A 91 -6.41 -4.80 14.31
CA LEU A 91 -6.09 -4.53 15.71
C LEU A 91 -5.65 -5.82 16.42
N PRO A 92 -4.63 -5.76 17.28
CA PRO A 92 -3.82 -4.58 17.63
C PRO A 92 -2.90 -4.13 16.47
N VAL A 93 -2.66 -2.82 16.39
CA VAL A 93 -1.75 -2.22 15.39
C VAL A 93 -0.36 -2.82 15.53
N THR A 94 0.21 -3.31 14.43
CA THR A 94 1.58 -3.84 14.42
C THR A 94 2.61 -2.71 14.46
N PRO A 95 3.85 -2.96 14.90
CA PRO A 95 4.94 -1.98 14.81
C PRO A 95 5.11 -1.40 13.40
N TYR A 96 5.06 -2.28 12.40
CA TYR A 96 5.13 -1.89 10.99
C TYR A 96 4.00 -0.95 10.62
N LEU A 97 2.74 -1.29 10.93
CA LEU A 97 1.59 -0.48 10.57
C LEU A 97 1.64 0.89 11.27
N GLN A 98 2.07 0.94 12.53
CA GLN A 98 2.27 2.20 13.24
C GLN A 98 3.26 3.10 12.48
N TRP A 99 4.44 2.58 12.15
CA TRP A 99 5.43 3.30 11.36
C TRP A 99 4.91 3.72 9.98
N GLU A 100 4.31 2.80 9.24
CA GLU A 100 3.80 3.03 7.90
C GLU A 100 2.75 4.14 7.89
N MET A 101 1.86 4.19 8.89
CA MET A 101 0.84 5.23 8.99
C MET A 101 1.44 6.63 9.14
N HIS A 102 2.61 6.77 9.79
CA HIS A 102 3.35 8.03 9.81
C HIS A 102 3.90 8.39 8.42
N VAL A 103 4.40 7.42 7.65
CA VAL A 103 4.81 7.63 6.25
C VAL A 103 3.60 8.07 5.42
N LEU A 104 2.50 7.31 5.44
CA LEU A 104 1.29 7.56 4.67
C LEU A 104 0.66 8.91 5.00
N ARG A 105 0.75 9.37 6.25
CA ARG A 105 0.35 10.71 6.65
C ARG A 105 1.08 11.80 5.85
N ILE A 106 2.40 11.70 5.64
CA ILE A 106 3.14 12.68 4.83
C ILE A 106 2.65 12.68 3.39
N TRP A 107 2.40 11.51 2.81
CA TRP A 107 1.93 11.39 1.43
C TRP A 107 0.53 11.99 1.27
N ALA A 108 -0.37 11.71 2.20
CA ALA A 108 -1.71 12.30 2.23
C ALA A 108 -1.66 13.83 2.44
N GLU A 109 -0.88 14.33 3.42
CA GLU A 109 -0.79 15.77 3.72
C GLU A 109 -0.20 16.59 2.56
N THR A 110 0.65 15.97 1.75
CA THR A 110 1.24 16.63 0.57
C THR A 110 0.40 16.49 -0.69
N GLY A 111 -0.67 15.70 -0.66
CA GLY A 111 -1.50 15.40 -1.84
C GLY A 111 -0.84 14.43 -2.81
N ALA A 112 0.24 13.75 -2.41
CA ALA A 112 0.94 12.77 -3.25
C ALA A 112 0.11 11.49 -3.45
N GLN A 113 -0.77 11.19 -2.51
CA GLN A 113 -1.66 10.04 -2.56
C GLN A 113 -2.94 10.32 -1.79
N ASP A 114 -4.06 9.85 -2.33
CA ASP A 114 -5.36 9.82 -1.67
C ASP A 114 -5.55 8.46 -0.99
N ILE A 115 -5.54 8.45 0.34
CA ILE A 115 -5.43 7.23 1.15
C ILE A 115 -6.71 7.05 1.96
N ARG A 116 -7.30 5.87 1.86
CA ARG A 116 -8.42 5.42 2.68
C ARG A 116 -8.03 4.21 3.51
N VAL A 117 -8.54 4.15 4.72
CA VAL A 117 -8.26 3.07 5.66
C VAL A 117 -9.54 2.28 5.90
N ILE A 118 -9.45 0.96 5.86
CA ILE A 118 -10.57 0.07 6.17
C ILE A 118 -10.14 -0.97 7.18
N ASP A 119 -10.92 -1.13 8.25
CA ASP A 119 -10.71 -2.21 9.21
C ASP A 119 -10.98 -3.57 8.55
N GLN A 120 -10.30 -4.62 9.02
CA GLN A 120 -10.47 -5.99 8.54
C GLN A 120 -11.94 -6.44 8.49
N SER A 121 -12.77 -6.02 9.45
CA SER A 121 -14.21 -6.35 9.44
C SER A 121 -14.93 -5.80 8.22
N GLY A 122 -14.45 -4.69 7.63
CA GLY A 122 -14.99 -4.09 6.42
C GLY A 122 -14.70 -4.87 5.15
N VAL A 123 -13.69 -5.75 5.14
CA VAL A 123 -13.36 -6.63 4.01
C VAL A 123 -13.78 -8.09 4.22
N GLY A 124 -14.30 -8.44 5.40
CA GLY A 124 -14.56 -9.84 5.77
C GLY A 124 -15.45 -10.63 4.81
N ALA A 125 -16.37 -9.97 4.09
CA ALA A 125 -17.19 -10.63 3.07
C ALA A 125 -16.38 -11.05 1.82
N LEU A 126 -15.29 -10.34 1.51
CA LEU A 126 -14.38 -10.66 0.41
C LEU A 126 -13.26 -11.62 0.85
N GLU A 127 -13.04 -11.78 2.16
CA GLU A 127 -11.98 -12.63 2.71
C GLU A 127 -12.47 -14.03 3.11
N ALA A 128 -13.61 -14.48 2.59
CA ALA A 128 -14.21 -15.78 2.95
C ALA A 128 -13.26 -16.97 2.69
N ASP A 129 -12.48 -16.89 1.60
CA ASP A 129 -11.52 -17.93 1.18
C ASP A 129 -10.07 -17.60 1.57
N GLY A 130 -9.85 -16.52 2.32
CA GLY A 130 -8.54 -16.06 2.79
C GLY A 130 -8.35 -14.54 2.61
N PRO A 131 -7.26 -13.96 3.16
CA PRO A 131 -7.02 -12.53 3.08
C PRO A 131 -6.99 -12.03 1.63
N LEU A 132 -7.46 -10.81 1.36
CA LEU A 132 -7.32 -10.18 0.04
C LEU A 132 -5.85 -10.13 -0.41
N PRO A 133 -5.57 -10.16 -1.72
CA PRO A 133 -4.21 -10.01 -2.23
C PRO A 133 -3.75 -8.55 -2.18
N GLU A 134 -2.43 -8.36 -2.23
CA GLU A 134 -1.81 -7.05 -2.47
C GLU A 134 -1.97 -6.71 -3.95
N VAL A 135 -2.68 -5.64 -4.28
CA VAL A 135 -3.00 -5.32 -5.69
C VAL A 135 -2.52 -3.93 -6.05
N VAL A 136 -1.92 -3.80 -7.24
CA VAL A 136 -1.64 -2.51 -7.87
C VAL A 136 -2.24 -2.50 -9.27
N ILE A 137 -3.01 -1.46 -9.61
CA ILE A 137 -3.63 -1.26 -10.92
C ILE A 137 -3.07 0.02 -11.53
N LEU A 138 -2.52 -0.08 -12.73
CA LEU A 138 -1.99 1.05 -13.50
C LEU A 138 -2.94 1.37 -14.66
N GLY A 139 -3.81 2.34 -14.43
CA GLY A 139 -4.85 2.77 -15.37
C GLY A 139 -5.85 1.66 -15.68
N SER A 140 -5.96 1.34 -16.96
CA SER A 140 -6.70 0.20 -17.50
C SER A 140 -5.79 -0.81 -18.21
N SER A 141 -4.47 -0.61 -18.12
CA SER A 141 -3.49 -1.30 -18.96
C SER A 141 -2.93 -2.57 -18.33
N VAL A 142 -2.63 -2.51 -17.03
CA VAL A 142 -2.01 -3.61 -16.31
C VAL A 142 -2.42 -3.59 -14.83
N MET A 143 -2.58 -4.78 -14.27
CA MET A 143 -2.74 -5.01 -12.85
C MET A 143 -1.69 -6.02 -12.37
N TYR A 144 -1.24 -5.85 -11.13
CA TYR A 144 -0.34 -6.78 -10.48
C TYR A 144 -0.94 -7.26 -9.17
N GLU A 145 -0.89 -8.57 -8.93
CA GLU A 145 -0.80 -9.08 -7.55
C GLU A 145 0.67 -8.97 -7.12
N THR A 146 0.95 -8.19 -6.08
CA THR A 146 2.32 -8.02 -5.56
C THR A 146 2.61 -9.15 -4.56
N LEU A 147 3.75 -9.82 -4.72
CA LEU A 147 4.09 -11.01 -3.95
C LEU A 147 5.17 -10.72 -2.92
N TYR A 148 5.02 -11.33 -1.76
CA TYR A 148 5.97 -11.26 -0.65
C TYR A 148 6.33 -12.66 -0.18
N ASP A 149 7.58 -12.84 0.24
CA ASP A 149 8.00 -14.09 0.85
C ASP A 149 7.44 -14.25 2.28
N ALA A 150 7.76 -15.38 2.92
CA ALA A 150 7.28 -15.68 4.27
C ALA A 150 7.75 -14.69 5.36
N THR A 151 8.75 -13.84 5.08
CA THR A 151 9.25 -12.82 5.99
C THR A 151 8.56 -11.47 5.78
N GLY A 152 7.80 -11.31 4.69
CA GLY A 152 7.23 -10.04 4.27
C GLY A 152 8.16 -9.22 3.36
N THR A 153 9.19 -9.84 2.79
CA THR A 153 10.08 -9.20 1.82
C THR A 153 9.48 -9.29 0.42
N HIS A 154 9.48 -8.19 -0.34
CA HIS A 154 8.98 -8.17 -1.71
C HIS A 154 9.74 -9.19 -2.58
N SER A 155 8.99 -10.04 -3.27
CA SER A 155 9.52 -11.19 -4.02
C SER A 155 9.19 -11.16 -5.52
N GLY A 156 8.42 -10.17 -5.97
CA GLY A 156 7.98 -10.04 -7.35
C GLY A 156 6.48 -9.80 -7.45
N GLY A 157 5.90 -10.18 -8.58
CA GLY A 157 4.48 -9.99 -8.81
C GLY A 157 3.92 -10.89 -9.90
N ARG A 158 2.60 -10.99 -9.91
CA ARG A 158 1.83 -11.65 -10.96
C ARG A 158 1.12 -10.59 -11.79
N ARG A 159 1.55 -10.45 -13.04
CA ARG A 159 1.00 -9.46 -13.98
C ARG A 159 -0.24 -10.01 -14.68
N ILE A 160 -1.29 -9.19 -14.69
CA ILE A 160 -2.58 -9.49 -15.28
C ILE A 160 -2.92 -8.35 -16.25
N ASP A 161 -3.09 -8.73 -17.52
CA ASP A 161 -3.29 -7.81 -18.65
C ASP A 161 -4.73 -7.87 -19.22
N ASP A 162 -5.62 -8.67 -18.62
CA ASP A 162 -7.00 -8.82 -19.08
C ASP A 162 -7.84 -7.58 -18.69
N PRO A 163 -8.33 -6.79 -19.66
CA PRO A 163 -9.01 -5.53 -19.38
C PRO A 163 -10.34 -5.69 -18.63
N ASP A 164 -11.06 -6.81 -18.84
CA ASP A 164 -12.33 -7.05 -18.16
C ASP A 164 -12.08 -7.37 -16.67
N VAL A 165 -11.01 -8.14 -16.40
CA VAL A 165 -10.54 -8.40 -15.04
C VAL A 165 -10.10 -7.11 -14.35
N ILE A 166 -9.25 -6.31 -15.01
CA ILE A 166 -8.74 -5.05 -14.47
C ILE A 166 -9.90 -4.13 -14.09
N ALA A 167 -10.87 -3.97 -15.00
CA ALA A 167 -12.05 -3.15 -14.76
C ALA A 167 -12.90 -3.67 -13.58
N ALA A 168 -13.09 -4.99 -13.47
CA ALA A 168 -13.83 -5.59 -12.37
C ALA A 168 -13.12 -5.39 -11.02
N CYS A 169 -11.81 -5.66 -10.94
CA CYS A 169 -11.02 -5.43 -9.72
C CYS A 169 -10.99 -3.95 -9.32
N ARG A 170 -10.84 -3.04 -10.29
CA ARG A 170 -10.89 -1.59 -10.04
C ARG A 170 -12.25 -1.16 -9.48
N ASN A 171 -13.35 -1.71 -9.98
CA ASN A 171 -14.69 -1.42 -9.47
C ASN A 171 -14.87 -1.89 -8.03
N ASP A 172 -14.42 -3.11 -7.71
CA ASP A 172 -14.47 -3.63 -6.33
C ASP A 172 -13.62 -2.76 -5.39
N LEU A 173 -12.41 -2.38 -5.82
CA LEU A 173 -11.50 -1.55 -5.04
C LEU A 173 -12.04 -0.13 -4.84
N ALA A 174 -12.68 0.45 -5.86
CA ALA A 174 -13.40 1.71 -5.73
C ALA A 174 -14.58 1.60 -4.75
N GLY A 175 -15.26 0.45 -4.72
CA GLY A 175 -16.29 0.14 -3.71
C GLY A 175 -15.72 0.19 -2.30
N LEU A 176 -14.62 -0.52 -2.05
CA LEU A 176 -13.93 -0.51 -0.76
C LEU A 176 -13.49 0.90 -0.37
N TYR A 177 -12.84 1.61 -1.29
CA TYR A 177 -12.36 2.98 -1.11
C TYR A 177 -13.50 3.92 -0.67
N ASN A 178 -14.69 3.81 -1.28
CA ASN A 178 -15.83 4.67 -0.96
C ASN A 178 -16.46 4.38 0.42
N THR A 179 -16.31 3.16 0.93
CA THR A 179 -16.80 2.77 2.27
C THR A 179 -15.77 2.95 3.37
N ALA A 180 -14.50 3.05 2.99
CA ALA A 180 -13.37 3.20 3.89
C ALA A 180 -13.33 4.60 4.51
N GLU A 181 -12.76 4.70 5.70
CA GLU A 181 -12.61 5.99 6.38
C GLU A 181 -11.42 6.78 5.83
N ASP A 182 -11.42 8.08 6.12
CA ASP A 182 -10.31 8.98 5.81
C ASP A 182 -9.07 8.64 6.66
N MET A 183 -7.88 8.68 6.05
CA MET A 183 -6.62 8.36 6.72
C MET A 183 -6.41 9.20 7.99
N PHE A 184 -6.64 10.51 7.94
CA PHE A 184 -6.38 11.39 9.09
C PHE A 184 -7.30 11.06 10.27
N SER A 185 -8.54 10.68 9.98
CA SER A 185 -9.49 10.25 11.00
C SER A 185 -9.04 8.97 11.70
N TYR A 186 -8.54 7.99 10.95
CA TYR A 186 -7.94 6.77 11.50
C TYR A 186 -6.65 7.09 12.28
N PHE A 187 -5.77 7.90 11.71
CA PHE A 187 -4.48 8.26 12.31
C PHE A 187 -4.64 8.89 13.69
N GLU A 188 -5.48 9.92 13.82
CA GLU A 188 -5.67 10.63 15.08
C GLU A 188 -6.33 9.75 16.15
N ARG A 189 -7.16 8.78 15.74
CA ARG A 189 -7.85 7.86 16.66
C ARG A 189 -6.97 6.70 17.11
N GLU A 190 -6.31 6.03 16.19
CA GLU A 190 -5.65 4.73 16.43
C GLU A 190 -4.12 4.81 16.51
N ILE A 191 -3.49 5.78 15.82
CA ILE A 191 -2.03 5.82 15.66
C ILE A 191 -1.39 6.88 16.54
N ALA A 192 -1.87 8.13 16.48
CA ALA A 192 -1.32 9.25 17.24
C ALA A 192 -1.24 9.03 18.76
N PRO A 193 -2.18 8.31 19.41
CA PRO A 193 -2.10 8.05 20.85
C PRO A 193 -1.12 6.94 21.25
N LEU A 194 -0.59 6.16 20.30
CA LEU A 194 0.26 5.02 20.61
C LEU A 194 1.64 5.47 21.12
N PRO A 195 2.22 4.78 22.13
CA PRO A 195 3.63 4.95 22.45
C PRO A 195 4.51 4.46 21.29
N PRO A 196 5.83 4.73 21.31
CA PRO A 196 6.76 4.09 20.38
C PRO A 196 6.53 2.57 20.32
N PRO A 197 6.58 1.96 19.12
CA PRO A 197 6.29 0.54 18.97
C PRO A 197 7.35 -0.32 19.68
N ASP A 198 6.92 -1.45 20.24
CA ASP A 198 7.83 -2.50 20.69
C ASP A 198 8.11 -3.43 19.50
N VAL A 199 9.28 -3.28 18.89
CA VAL A 199 9.71 -4.06 17.72
C VAL A 199 10.26 -5.45 18.09
N GLY A 200 10.32 -5.78 19.39
CA GLY A 200 10.92 -7.02 19.88
C GLY A 200 12.45 -7.07 19.64
N PRO A 201 13.17 -7.96 20.35
CA PRO A 201 14.58 -8.25 20.08
C PRO A 201 14.80 -9.19 18.89
#